data_AF-A0A8J4M4F0-F1
#
_entry.id   AF-A0A8J4M4F0-F1
#
_cell.length_a   1.000
_cell.length_b   1.000
_cell.length_c   1.000
_cell.angle_alpha   90.00
_cell.angle_beta   90.00
_cell.angle_gamma   90.00
#
_symmetry.space_group_name_H-M   'P 1'
#
loop_
_entity.id
_entity.type
_entity.pdbx_description
1 polymer ?
#
loop_
_entity_poly.entity_id
_entity_poly.type
_entity_poly.pdbx_seq_one_letter_code
_entity_poly.pdbx_strand_id
1 'polypeptide(L)'
;MGSFLRSVYNLGRRTKHAFSTEKVFVVLLFMLALFYCIGVIFYITVEKTSFVNAVYHCAMLITTVGDSKFTPTTVAGKLFTAGYSLLTTVLFVGFITGLAQAIIIQEHQKEKNQQ
;
A
#
# COMPACT_ATOMS: atom_id res chain seq x y z
N MET A 1 1.80 -7.51 -30.07
CA MET A 1 1.88 -8.06 -28.70
C MET A 1 3.20 -7.75 -27.98
N GLY A 2 4.38 -7.95 -28.60
CA GLY A 2 5.68 -7.78 -27.92
C GLY A 2 6.05 -6.35 -27.49
N SER A 3 5.50 -5.31 -28.15
CA SER A 3 5.70 -3.91 -27.78
C SER A 3 5.03 -3.54 -26.46
N PHE A 4 3.85 -4.10 -26.19
CA PHE A 4 3.10 -3.89 -24.95
C PHE A 4 3.82 -4.54 -23.75
N LEU A 5 4.29 -5.78 -23.92
CA LEU A 5 5.10 -6.49 -22.91
C LEU A 5 6.41 -5.77 -22.59
N ARG A 6 7.08 -5.19 -23.59
CA ARG A 6 8.27 -4.35 -23.36
C ARG A 6 7.94 -3.07 -22.61
N SER A 7 6.80 -2.44 -22.87
CA SER A 7 6.35 -1.27 -22.10
C SER A 7 6.08 -1.63 -20.63
N VAL A 8 5.40 -2.74 -20.36
CA VAL A 8 5.14 -3.24 -18.99
C VAL A 8 6.46 -3.56 -18.27
N TYR A 9 7.39 -4.25 -18.94
CA TYR A 9 8.71 -4.56 -18.39
C TYR A 9 9.54 -3.29 -18.12
N ASN A 10 9.50 -2.31 -19.03
CA ASN A 10 10.20 -1.04 -18.86
C ASN A 10 9.59 -0.19 -17.76
N LEU A 11 8.28 -0.27 -17.51
CA LEU A 11 7.62 0.41 -16.40
C LEU A 11 8.02 -0.19 -15.05
N GLY A 12 8.11 -1.52 -14.96
CA GLY A 12 8.58 -2.22 -13.75
C GLY A 12 10.05 -1.94 -13.39
N ARG A 13 10.91 -1.75 -14.40
CA ARG A 13 12.31 -1.36 -14.19
C ARG A 13 12.45 0.12 -13.78
N ARG A 14 11.52 0.96 -14.24
CA ARG A 14 11.41 2.39 -13.89
C ARG A 14 11.01 2.57 -12.42
N THR A 15 9.99 1.86 -11.94
CA THR A 15 9.64 1.85 -10.51
C THR A 15 10.78 1.35 -9.62
N LYS A 16 11.63 0.42 -10.11
CA LYS A 16 12.77 -0.08 -9.35
C LYS A 16 13.85 0.98 -9.08
N HIS A 17 14.04 1.95 -9.98
CA HIS A 17 15.00 3.04 -9.78
C HIS A 17 14.43 4.15 -8.88
N ALA A 18 13.13 4.44 -9.01
CA ALA A 18 12.37 5.29 -8.09
C ALA A 18 12.43 4.77 -6.64
N PHE A 19 12.37 3.45 -6.46
CA PHE A 19 12.48 2.77 -5.17
C PHE A 19 13.82 2.99 -4.45
N SER A 20 14.88 3.37 -5.19
CA SER A 20 16.25 3.39 -4.66
C SER A 20 16.77 4.80 -4.36
N THR A 21 16.05 5.86 -4.73
CA THR A 21 16.54 7.24 -4.62
C THR A 21 16.05 7.95 -3.35
N GLU A 22 14.84 7.65 -2.88
CA GLU A 22 14.24 8.30 -1.69
C GLU A 22 14.13 7.31 -0.53
N LYS A 23 15.03 7.42 0.47
CA LYS A 23 14.98 6.61 1.70
C LYS A 23 13.59 6.66 2.36
N VAL A 24 12.91 7.80 2.25
CA VAL A 24 11.55 8.04 2.75
C VAL A 24 10.55 7.04 2.17
N PHE A 25 10.61 6.74 0.88
CA PHE A 25 9.67 5.83 0.23
C PHE A 25 9.82 4.38 0.72
N VAL A 26 11.06 3.92 0.89
CA VAL A 26 11.35 2.59 1.46
C VAL A 26 10.87 2.49 2.90
N VAL A 27 11.06 3.55 3.70
CA VAL A 27 10.55 3.61 5.08
C VAL A 27 9.02 3.57 5.11
N LEU A 28 8.34 4.31 4.23
CA LEU A 28 6.88 4.29 4.12
C LEU A 28 6.35 2.91 3.74
N LEU A 29 6.97 2.25 2.75
CA LEU A 29 6.60 0.89 2.37
C LEU A 29 6.81 -0.08 3.54
N PHE A 30 7.97 -0.01 4.20
CA PHE A 30 8.29 -0.89 5.32
C PHE A 30 7.29 -0.69 6.47
N MET A 31 6.98 0.56 6.83
CA MET A 31 5.95 0.85 7.82
C MET A 31 4.58 0.35 7.38
N LEU A 32 4.16 0.61 6.14
CA LEU A 32 2.87 0.15 5.63
C LEU A 32 2.77 -1.39 5.70
N ALA A 33 3.81 -2.12 5.30
CA ALA A 33 3.87 -3.56 5.40
C ALA A 33 3.85 -4.07 6.85
N LEU A 34 4.56 -3.39 7.75
CA LEU A 34 4.57 -3.72 9.18
C LEU A 34 3.17 -3.55 9.79
N PHE A 35 2.55 -2.39 9.59
CA PHE A 35 1.20 -2.12 10.08
C PHE A 35 0.18 -3.07 9.45
N TYR A 36 0.31 -3.38 8.16
CA TYR A 36 -0.50 -4.39 7.48
C TYR A 36 -0.44 -5.74 8.20
N CYS A 37 0.76 -6.25 8.48
CA CYS A 37 0.96 -7.51 9.19
C CYS A 37 0.38 -7.46 10.61
N ILE A 38 0.56 -6.35 11.33
CA ILE A 38 -0.02 -6.14 12.67
C ILE A 38 -1.54 -6.24 12.61
N GLY A 39 -2.18 -5.56 11.65
CA GLY A 39 -3.63 -5.63 11.45
C GLY A 39 -4.11 -7.06 11.18
N VAL A 40 -3.43 -7.79 10.28
CA VAL A 40 -3.79 -9.18 9.96
C VAL A 40 -3.72 -10.07 11.20
N ILE A 41 -2.63 -9.98 11.97
CA ILE A 41 -2.46 -10.75 13.21
C ILE A 41 -3.55 -10.37 14.23
N PHE A 42 -3.87 -9.08 14.36
CA PHE A 42 -4.91 -8.61 15.26
C PHE A 42 -6.28 -9.20 14.91
N TYR A 43 -6.70 -9.14 13.64
CA TYR A 43 -8.01 -9.67 13.23
C TYR A 43 -8.09 -11.20 13.38
N ILE A 44 -7.00 -11.93 13.17
CA ILE A 44 -6.97 -13.39 13.41
C ILE A 44 -7.06 -13.71 14.90
N THR A 45 -6.39 -12.94 15.76
CA THR A 45 -6.31 -13.26 17.20
C THR A 45 -7.51 -12.77 18.00
N VAL A 46 -7.98 -11.54 17.73
CA VAL A 46 -9.04 -10.87 18.50
C VAL A 46 -10.42 -11.16 17.90
N GLU A 47 -10.57 -11.02 16.59
CA GLU A 47 -11.84 -11.27 15.90
C GLU A 47 -11.98 -12.72 15.40
N LYS A 48 -10.94 -13.57 15.61
CA LYS A 48 -10.93 -15.00 15.23
C LYS A 48 -11.31 -15.26 13.77
N THR A 49 -11.02 -14.30 12.89
CA THR A 49 -11.32 -14.44 11.47
C THR A 49 -10.28 -15.34 10.77
N SER A 50 -10.65 -15.94 9.64
CA SER A 50 -9.71 -16.75 8.87
C SER A 50 -8.58 -15.89 8.33
N PHE A 51 -7.39 -16.49 8.12
CA PHE A 51 -6.23 -15.77 7.59
C PHE A 51 -6.55 -15.02 6.28
N VAL A 52 -7.25 -15.68 5.36
CA VAL A 52 -7.62 -15.09 4.06
C VAL A 52 -8.56 -13.91 4.26
N ASN A 53 -9.56 -14.03 5.14
CA ASN A 53 -10.49 -12.95 5.42
C ASN A 53 -9.81 -11.78 6.15
N ALA A 54 -8.85 -12.04 7.04
CA ALA A 54 -8.08 -11.00 7.72
C ALA A 54 -7.23 -10.19 6.72
N VAL A 55 -6.51 -10.88 5.83
CA VAL A 55 -5.71 -10.28 4.77
C VAL A 55 -6.59 -9.43 3.84
N TYR A 56 -7.72 -10.00 3.40
CA TYR A 56 -8.69 -9.29 2.56
C TYR A 56 -9.24 -8.04 3.25
N HIS A 57 -9.71 -8.17 4.49
CA HIS A 57 -10.26 -7.06 5.25
C HIS A 57 -9.23 -5.96 5.47
N CYS A 58 -8.00 -6.30 5.89
CA CYS A 58 -6.92 -5.33 6.04
C CYS A 58 -6.63 -4.58 4.74
N ALA A 59 -6.58 -5.29 3.60
CA ALA A 59 -6.34 -4.65 2.30
C ALA A 59 -7.46 -3.67 1.95
N MET A 60 -8.72 -4.10 2.09
CA MET A 60 -9.90 -3.28 1.82
C MET A 60 -9.97 -2.05 2.74
N LEU A 61 -9.59 -2.19 4.01
CA LEU A 61 -9.58 -1.12 4.99
C LEU A 61 -8.51 -0.06 4.69
N ILE A 62 -7.28 -0.48 4.41
CA ILE A 62 -6.16 0.41 4.13
C ILE A 62 -6.36 1.17 2.81
N THR A 63 -6.86 0.47 1.79
CA THR A 63 -7.17 1.05 0.48
C THR A 63 -8.46 1.89 0.49
N THR A 64 -9.13 2.00 1.63
CA THR A 64 -10.39 2.75 1.82
C THR A 64 -11.57 2.26 0.97
N VAL A 65 -11.45 1.07 0.37
CA VAL A 65 -12.57 0.44 -0.35
C VAL A 65 -13.65 -0.01 0.64
N GLY A 66 -13.23 -0.54 1.79
CA GLY A 66 -14.12 -1.01 2.85
C GLY A 66 -14.77 -2.37 2.55
N ASP A 67 -14.81 -3.24 3.56
CA ASP A 67 -15.48 -4.53 3.45
C ASP A 67 -16.92 -4.43 3.99
N SER A 68 -17.92 -4.83 3.20
CA SER A 68 -19.32 -4.85 3.61
C SER A 68 -19.73 -6.14 4.31
N LYS A 69 -18.92 -7.20 4.24
CA LYS A 69 -19.23 -8.53 4.77
C LYS A 69 -18.60 -8.81 6.13
N PHE A 70 -17.55 -8.07 6.49
CA PHE A 70 -16.86 -8.21 7.76
C PHE A 70 -16.94 -6.92 8.57
N THR A 71 -17.33 -7.03 9.84
CA THR A 71 -17.34 -5.92 10.79
C THR A 71 -16.86 -6.44 12.14
N PRO A 72 -15.91 -5.76 12.82
CA PRO A 72 -15.43 -6.19 14.12
C PRO A 72 -16.58 -6.24 15.14
N THR A 73 -16.71 -7.39 15.79
CA THR A 73 -17.77 -7.68 16.75
C THR A 73 -17.36 -7.31 18.17
N THR A 74 -16.06 -7.39 18.48
CA THR A 74 -15.53 -7.10 19.80
C THR A 74 -15.37 -5.59 20.03
N VAL A 75 -15.49 -5.14 21.28
CA VAL A 75 -15.27 -3.73 21.65
C VAL A 75 -13.84 -3.31 21.30
N ALA A 76 -12.86 -4.17 21.62
CA ALA A 76 -11.45 -3.95 21.27
C ALA A 76 -11.25 -3.86 19.76
N GLY A 77 -11.88 -4.72 18.98
CA GLY A 77 -11.79 -4.72 17.52
C GLY A 77 -12.37 -3.47 16.88
N LYS A 78 -13.48 -2.95 17.41
CA LYS A 78 -14.07 -1.67 16.95
C LYS A 78 -13.13 -0.50 17.21
N LEU A 79 -12.58 -0.39 18.41
CA LEU A 79 -11.65 0.69 18.77
C LEU A 79 -10.34 0.60 17.98
N PHE A 80 -9.79 -0.61 17.85
CA PHE A 80 -8.61 -0.86 17.02
C PHE A 80 -8.88 -0.44 15.58
N THR A 81 -9.96 -0.92 14.96
CA THR A 81 -10.29 -0.64 13.55
C THR A 81 -10.47 0.87 13.31
N ALA A 82 -11.08 1.59 14.25
CA ALA A 82 -11.25 3.03 14.15
C ALA A 82 -9.90 3.78 14.13
N GLY A 83 -8.98 3.47 15.06
CA GLY A 83 -7.66 4.11 15.09
C GLY A 83 -6.73 3.63 13.96
N TYR A 84 -6.76 2.32 13.70
CA TYR A 84 -5.93 1.66 12.69
C TYR A 84 -6.26 2.13 11.28
N SER A 85 -7.54 2.31 10.94
CA SER A 85 -7.93 2.80 9.61
C SER A 85 -7.38 4.20 9.34
N LEU A 86 -7.51 5.14 10.27
CA LEU A 86 -6.97 6.49 10.12
C LEU A 86 -5.45 6.48 9.92
N LEU A 87 -4.72 5.76 10.77
CA LEU A 87 -3.26 5.72 10.72
C LEU A 87 -2.75 5.08 9.42
N THR A 88 -3.33 3.95 9.02
CA THR A 88 -2.89 3.24 7.83
C THR A 88 -3.31 3.91 6.53
N THR A 89 -4.47 4.58 6.49
CA THR A 89 -4.87 5.40 5.35
C THR A 89 -3.89 6.55 5.13
N VAL A 90 -3.45 7.24 6.19
CA VAL A 90 -2.44 8.32 6.05
C VAL A 90 -1.12 7.77 5.48
N LEU A 91 -0.65 6.62 5.99
CA LEU A 91 0.54 5.95 5.46
C LEU A 91 0.36 5.54 3.99
N PHE A 92 -0.81 5.01 3.64
CA PHE A 92 -1.13 4.58 2.28
C PHE A 92 -1.17 5.76 1.31
N VAL A 93 -1.79 6.89 1.69
CA VAL A 93 -1.80 8.12 0.89
C VAL A 93 -0.38 8.61 0.67
N GLY A 94 0.44 8.69 1.73
CA GLY A 94 1.85 9.09 1.61
C GLY A 94 2.64 8.19 0.67
N PHE A 95 2.41 6.88 0.74
CA PHE A 95 3.01 5.90 -0.18
C PHE A 95 2.61 6.15 -1.64
N ILE A 96 1.31 6.35 -1.91
CA ILE A 96 0.80 6.62 -3.26
C ILE A 96 1.31 7.96 -3.80
N THR A 97 1.36 9.01 -2.98
CA THR A 97 1.92 10.31 -3.38
C THR A 97 3.40 10.19 -3.72
N GLY A 98 4.18 9.49 -2.89
CA GLY A 98 5.60 9.22 -3.18
C GLY A 98 5.79 8.44 -4.47
N LEU A 99 4.94 7.43 -4.72
CA LEU A 99 4.94 6.67 -5.97
C LEU A 99 4.63 7.57 -7.18
N ALA A 100 3.61 8.43 -7.08
CA ALA A 100 3.21 9.35 -8.15
C ALA A 100 4.33 10.34 -8.48
N GLN A 101 4.96 10.95 -7.47
CA GLN A 101 6.10 11.85 -7.65
C GLN A 101 7.26 11.17 -8.35
N ALA A 102 7.57 9.93 -7.95
CA ALA A 102 8.67 9.19 -8.53
C ALA A 102 8.43 8.83 -10.01
N ILE A 103 7.18 8.61 -10.41
CA ILE A 103 6.80 8.43 -11.82
C ILE A 103 6.97 9.74 -12.60
N ILE A 104 6.46 10.87 -12.06
CA ILE A 104 6.52 12.19 -12.71
C ILE A 104 7.98 12.63 -12.93
N ILE A 105 8.85 12.50 -11.91
CA ILE A 105 10.27 12.84 -12.02
C ILE A 105 10.94 12.05 -13.14
N GLN A 106 10.57 10.78 -13.33
CA GLN A 106 11.13 9.96 -14.39
C GLN A 106 10.61 10.28 -15.79
N GLU A 107 9.45 10.91 -15.92
CA GLU A 107 8.99 11.44 -17.19
C GLU A 107 9.79 12.70 -17.55
N HIS A 108 9.94 13.62 -16.60
CA HIS A 108 10.66 14.87 -16.83
C HIS A 108 12.16 14.67 -17.14
N GLN A 109 12.80 13.65 -16.55
CA GLN A 109 14.19 13.28 -16.88
C GLN A 109 14.33 12.67 -18.28
N LYS A 110 13.28 12.02 -18.82
CA LYS A 110 13.31 11.50 -20.19
C LYS A 110 13.24 12.61 -21.22
N GLU A 111 12.42 13.63 -20.98
CA GLU A 111 12.30 14.79 -21.88
C GLU A 111 13.63 15.55 -22.00
N LYS A 112 14.34 15.76 -20.89
CA LYS A 112 15.66 16.43 -20.89
C LYS A 112 16.78 15.66 -21.58
N ASN A 113 16.74 14.32 -21.56
CA ASN A 113 17.75 13.48 -22.23
C ASN A 113 17.49 13.27 -23.73
N GLN A 114 16.35 13.76 -24.25
CA GLN A 114 15.99 13.71 -25.67
C GLN A 114 16.20 15.05 -26.39
N GLN A 115 16.52 16.12 -25.66
CA GLN A 115 17.01 17.40 -26.20
C GLN A 115 18.54 17.42 -26.21
#